data_AF-A0A7K2MIV3-F1
#
_entry.id   AF-A0A7K2MIV3-F1
#
_cell.length_a   1.000
_cell.length_b   1.000
_cell.length_c   1.000
_cell.angle_alpha   90.00
_cell.angle_beta   90.00
_cell.angle_gamma   90.00
#
_symmetry.space_group_name_H-M   'P 1'
#
loop_
_entity.id
_entity.type
_entity.pdbx_description
1 polymer ?
#
loop_
_entity_poly.entity_id
_entity_poly.type
_entity_poly.pdbx_seq_one_letter_code
_entity_poly.pdbx_strand_id
1 'polypeptide(L)'
;AAVVRRALHRLPLRVRFADGDTVGLGGPLVEVHDPDAFHGRIGAQGLIGFGESYMAREWDAPDLVGALTVLAANAARLVPAPLQRLRGLWHQRRPAALRNTPEGARDNISSHYDLSNDLFALFL
;
A
#
# COMPACT_ATOMS: atom_id res chain seq x y z
N ALA A 1 11.15 -4.70 9.77
CA ALA A 1 12.25 -4.33 8.85
C ALA A 1 12.74 -5.49 7.97
N ALA A 2 13.36 -6.55 8.51
CA ALA A 2 14.10 -7.55 7.71
C ALA A 2 13.29 -8.30 6.62
N VAL A 3 12.02 -8.62 6.88
CA VAL A 3 11.16 -9.35 5.92
C VAL A 3 10.84 -8.49 4.70
N VAL A 4 10.47 -7.22 4.91
CA VAL A 4 10.16 -6.25 3.84
C VAL A 4 11.41 -6.02 2.99
N ARG A 5 12.55 -5.75 3.63
CA ARG A 5 13.84 -5.56 2.94
C ARG A 5 14.23 -6.79 2.09
N ARG A 6 14.01 -8.00 2.60
CA ARG A 6 14.27 -9.26 1.88
C ARG A 6 13.34 -9.47 0.69
N ALA A 7 12.07 -9.08 0.81
CA ALA A 7 11.12 -9.14 -0.30
C ALA A 7 11.52 -8.16 -1.42
N LEU A 8 11.91 -6.94 -1.05
CA LEU A 8 12.31 -5.88 -1.99
C LEU A 8 13.60 -6.22 -2.76
N HIS A 9 14.54 -6.92 -2.13
CA HIS A 9 15.82 -7.31 -2.76
C HIS A 9 15.66 -8.18 -4.03
N ARG A 10 14.51 -8.84 -4.21
CA ARG A 10 14.29 -9.77 -5.34
C ARG A 10 13.48 -9.16 -6.47
N LEU A 11 13.19 -7.87 -6.41
CA LEU A 11 12.30 -7.20 -7.34
C LEU A 11 13.08 -6.34 -8.33
N PRO A 12 12.58 -6.19 -9.57
CA PRO A 12 13.13 -5.25 -10.54
C PRO A 12 12.67 -3.82 -10.21
N LEU A 13 13.02 -3.36 -9.01
CA LEU A 13 12.88 -1.99 -8.54
C LEU A 13 14.12 -1.62 -7.72
N ARG A 14 14.36 -0.32 -7.52
CA ARG A 14 15.41 0.20 -6.64
C ARG A 14 14.75 0.88 -5.45
N VAL A 15 15.01 0.43 -4.22
CA VAL A 15 14.57 1.14 -3.01
C VAL A 15 15.79 1.78 -2.37
N ARG A 16 15.74 3.10 -2.16
CA ARG A 16 16.75 3.87 -1.43
C ARG A 16 16.16 4.31 -0.09
N PHE A 17 16.82 3.98 1.00
CA PHE A 17 16.44 4.40 2.35
C PHE A 17 17.18 5.69 2.74
N ALA A 18 16.66 6.39 3.75
CA ALA A 18 17.21 7.65 4.25
C ALA A 18 18.65 7.53 4.80
N ASP A 19 19.05 6.34 5.26
CA ASP A 19 20.41 6.00 5.69
C ASP A 19 21.38 5.78 4.51
N GLY A 20 20.91 5.89 3.27
CA GLY A 20 21.69 5.68 2.04
C GLY A 20 21.69 4.24 1.54
N ASP A 21 21.11 3.30 2.30
CA ASP A 21 21.03 1.91 1.89
C ASP A 21 20.16 1.75 0.65
N THR A 22 20.61 0.92 -0.30
CA THR A 22 19.87 0.64 -1.52
C THR A 22 19.66 -0.86 -1.69
N VAL A 23 18.44 -1.29 -2.05
CA VAL A 23 18.09 -2.68 -2.32
C VAL A 23 17.31 -2.84 -3.62
N GLY A 24 17.35 -4.06 -4.16
CA GLY A 24 16.59 -4.46 -5.36
C GLY A 24 17.48 -4.69 -6.58
N LEU A 25 16.88 -5.12 -7.68
CA LEU A 25 17.59 -5.57 -8.90
C LEU A 25 17.73 -4.45 -9.96
N GLY A 26 17.40 -3.20 -9.60
CA GLY A 26 17.34 -2.07 -10.52
C GLY A 26 15.95 -1.91 -11.16
N GLY A 27 15.70 -0.77 -11.81
CA GLY A 27 14.37 -0.39 -12.30
C GLY A 27 13.87 0.93 -11.68
N PRO A 28 12.55 1.15 -11.61
CA PRO A 28 11.96 2.34 -10.99
C PRO A 28 12.44 2.54 -9.55
N LEU A 29 12.67 3.80 -9.19
CA LEU A 29 13.17 4.20 -7.88
C LEU A 29 12.02 4.46 -6.91
N VAL A 30 12.14 3.89 -5.71
CA VAL A 30 11.33 4.17 -4.52
C VAL A 30 12.26 4.77 -3.47
N GLU A 31 11.93 5.94 -2.95
CA GLU A 31 12.71 6.62 -1.92
C GLU A 31 11.94 6.55 -0.61
N VAL A 32 12.54 5.95 0.42
CA VAL A 32 11.96 5.80 1.76
C VAL A 32 12.65 6.80 2.67
N HIS A 33 11.91 7.84 3.04
CA HIS A 33 12.39 8.96 3.85
C HIS A 33 12.28 8.68 5.35
N ASP A 34 11.26 7.92 5.77
CA ASP A 34 11.09 7.47 7.16
C ASP A 34 10.94 5.94 7.20
N PRO A 35 12.05 5.19 7.32
CA PRO A 35 12.03 3.73 7.34
C PRO A 35 11.25 3.15 8.52
N ASP A 36 11.26 3.79 9.69
CA ASP A 36 10.61 3.26 10.89
C ASP A 36 9.09 3.37 10.77
N ALA A 37 8.59 4.54 10.36
CA ALA A 37 7.16 4.73 10.09
C ALA A 37 6.67 3.83 8.95
N PHE A 38 7.42 3.78 7.85
CA PHE A 38 7.11 2.94 6.69
C PHE A 38 6.96 1.46 7.07
N HIS A 39 7.95 0.91 7.80
CA HIS A 39 7.89 -0.49 8.23
C HIS A 39 6.81 -0.73 9.28
N GLY A 40 6.58 0.22 10.19
CA GLY A 40 5.54 0.16 11.21
C GLY A 40 4.14 0.05 10.59
N ARG A 41 3.82 0.92 9.63
CA ARG A 41 2.52 0.91 8.94
C ARG A 41 2.30 -0.35 8.13
N ILE A 42 3.30 -0.79 7.36
CA ILE A 42 3.20 -2.04 6.59
C ILE A 42 3.02 -3.24 7.52
N GLY A 43 3.75 -3.27 8.64
CA GLY A 43 3.62 -4.34 9.64
C GLY A 43 2.24 -4.38 10.30
N ALA A 44 1.64 -3.23 10.58
CA ALA A 44 0.36 -3.12 11.27
C ALA A 44 -0.86 -3.29 10.33
N GLN A 45 -0.78 -2.81 9.09
CA GLN A 45 -1.94 -2.66 8.19
C GLN A 45 -1.72 -3.24 6.79
N GLY A 46 -0.54 -3.82 6.51
CA GLY A 46 -0.23 -4.44 5.23
C GLY A 46 -0.28 -3.44 4.06
N LEU A 47 -1.03 -3.79 3.01
CA LEU A 47 -1.16 -2.98 1.79
C LEU A 47 -1.83 -1.62 2.05
N ILE A 48 -2.74 -1.53 3.02
CA ILE A 48 -3.37 -0.26 3.39
C ILE A 48 -2.30 0.68 3.97
N GLY A 49 -1.50 0.16 4.91
CA GLY A 49 -0.40 0.91 5.50
C GLY A 49 0.67 1.35 4.50
N PHE A 50 0.86 0.61 3.41
CA PHE A 50 1.73 1.02 2.30
C PHE A 50 1.18 2.21 1.51
N GLY A 51 -0.14 2.27 1.30
CA GLY A 51 -0.79 3.43 0.68
C GLY A 51 -0.82 4.64 1.61
N GLU A 52 -1.12 4.41 2.91
CA GLU A 52 -1.09 5.47 3.92
C GLU A 52 0.31 6.07 4.08
N SER A 53 1.37 5.26 4.03
CA SER A 53 2.74 5.74 4.11
C SER A 53 3.13 6.61 2.91
N TYR A 54 2.59 6.33 1.71
CA TYR A 54 2.74 7.20 0.55
C TYR A 54 2.04 8.56 0.78
N MET A 55 0.79 8.53 1.25
CA MET A 55 0.03 9.75 1.55
C MET A 55 0.70 10.59 2.65
N ALA A 56 1.35 9.94 3.62
CA ALA A 56 2.11 10.58 4.69
C ALA A 56 3.51 11.08 4.27
N ARG A 57 3.92 10.86 3.00
CA ARG A 57 5.25 11.17 2.45
C ARG A 57 6.40 10.47 3.16
N GLU A 58 6.13 9.32 3.76
CA GLU A 58 7.16 8.44 4.35
C GLU A 58 7.97 7.74 3.26
N TRP A 59 7.38 7.59 2.07
CA TRP A 59 8.08 7.22 0.84
C TRP A 59 7.44 7.89 -0.39
N ASP A 60 8.22 8.05 -1.46
CA ASP A 60 7.75 8.48 -2.76
C ASP A 60 8.54 7.80 -3.89
N ALA A 61 8.16 8.10 -5.13
CA ALA A 61 8.80 7.55 -6.33
C ALA A 61 8.72 8.58 -7.46
N PRO A 62 9.84 8.86 -8.16
CA PRO A 62 9.82 9.72 -9.35
C PRO A 62 8.93 9.17 -10.48
N ASP A 63 8.88 7.83 -10.60
CA ASP A 63 7.96 7.10 -11.48
C ASP A 63 7.06 6.20 -10.63
N LEU A 64 6.03 6.80 -10.05
CA LEU A 64 5.08 6.10 -9.19
C LEU A 64 4.37 4.97 -9.93
N VAL A 65 3.97 5.20 -11.18
CA VAL A 65 3.24 4.21 -11.98
C VAL A 65 4.15 3.01 -12.27
N GLY A 66 5.39 3.23 -12.68
CA GLY A 66 6.36 2.15 -12.91
C GLY A 66 6.67 1.37 -11.64
N ALA A 67 6.88 2.06 -10.52
CA ALA A 67 7.12 1.41 -9.23
C ALA A 67 5.93 0.52 -8.80
N LEU A 68 4.70 1.06 -8.86
CA LEU A 68 3.49 0.31 -8.53
C LEU A 68 3.23 -0.84 -9.52
N THR A 69 3.56 -0.68 -10.79
CA THR A 69 3.45 -1.74 -11.81
C THR A 69 4.33 -2.93 -11.47
N VAL A 70 5.60 -2.68 -11.10
CA VAL A 70 6.52 -3.75 -10.68
C VAL A 70 6.02 -4.46 -9.42
N LEU A 71 5.56 -3.69 -8.44
CA LEU A 71 5.03 -4.22 -7.18
C LEU A 71 3.79 -5.08 -7.43
N ALA A 72 2.85 -4.61 -8.25
CA ALA A 72 1.63 -5.34 -8.62
C ALA A 72 1.93 -6.63 -9.37
N ALA A 73 2.83 -6.59 -10.37
CA ALA A 73 3.25 -7.76 -11.13
C ALA A 73 3.94 -8.84 -10.26
N ASN A 74 4.48 -8.45 -9.11
CA ASN A 74 5.18 -9.34 -8.18
C ASN A 74 4.46 -9.51 -6.83
N ALA A 75 3.21 -9.05 -6.70
CA ALA A 75 2.46 -9.07 -5.44
C ALA A 75 2.34 -10.49 -4.84
N ALA A 76 2.17 -11.51 -5.70
CA ALA A 76 2.13 -12.92 -5.28
C ALA A 76 3.47 -13.44 -4.72
N ARG A 77 4.60 -12.83 -5.10
CA ARG A 77 5.94 -13.16 -4.58
C ARG A 77 6.33 -12.31 -3.36
N LEU A 78 5.74 -11.12 -3.23
CA LEU A 78 5.93 -10.22 -2.08
C LEU A 78 5.35 -10.79 -0.80
N VAL A 79 4.19 -11.44 -0.88
CA VAL A 79 3.46 -11.93 0.29
C VAL A 79 3.59 -13.45 0.37
N PRO A 80 4.44 -14.00 1.26
CA PRO A 80 4.54 -15.42 1.50
C PRO A 80 3.17 -16.05 1.80
N ALA A 81 2.90 -17.24 1.28
CA ALA A 81 1.63 -17.96 1.49
C ALA A 81 1.16 -18.04 2.96
N PRO A 82 2.04 -18.18 3.98
CA PRO A 82 1.64 -18.12 5.39
C PRO A 82 1.10 -16.75 5.82
N LEU A 83 1.66 -15.65 5.30
CA LEU A 83 1.20 -14.29 5.56
C LEU A 83 -0.10 -13.97 4.81
N GLN A 84 -0.30 -14.57 3.63
CA GLN A 84 -1.60 -14.51 2.94
C GLN A 84 -2.72 -15.18 3.77
N ARG A 85 -2.40 -16.23 4.54
CA ARG A 85 -3.35 -16.87 5.46
C ARG A 85 -3.64 -16.03 6.72
N LEU A 86 -2.68 -15.23 7.17
CA LEU A 86 -2.87 -14.24 8.24
C LEU A 86 -3.72 -13.03 7.81
N ARG A 87 -3.92 -12.80 6.51
CA ARG A 87 -4.85 -11.78 6.00
C ARG A 87 -6.27 -11.93 6.57
N GLY A 88 -6.69 -13.17 6.87
CA GLY A 88 -7.97 -13.46 7.54
C GLY A 88 -8.03 -13.03 9.00
N LEU A 89 -6.89 -13.01 9.70
CA LEU A 89 -6.74 -12.55 11.09
C LEU A 89 -6.61 -11.02 11.18
N TRP A 90 -6.09 -10.38 10.14
CA TRP A 90 -5.99 -8.92 10.00
C TRP A 90 -7.18 -8.28 9.29
N HIS A 91 -8.26 -9.02 9.02
CA HIS A 91 -9.54 -8.36 8.81
C HIS A 91 -9.83 -7.58 10.09
N GLN A 92 -9.54 -6.27 10.05
CA GLN A 92 -10.14 -5.29 10.95
C GLN A 92 -11.58 -5.73 11.09
N ARG A 93 -11.97 -6.10 12.31
CA ARG A 93 -13.34 -6.44 12.64
C ARG A 93 -14.17 -5.23 12.21
N ARG A 94 -14.68 -5.25 10.99
CA ARG A 94 -15.65 -4.28 10.51
C ARG A 94 -16.79 -4.42 11.52
N PRO A 95 -17.15 -3.36 12.24
CA PRO A 95 -18.30 -3.40 13.14
C PRO A 95 -19.46 -4.02 12.38
N ALA A 96 -20.24 -4.87 13.05
CA ALA A 96 -21.39 -5.55 12.45
C ALA A 96 -22.43 -4.59 11.82
N ALA A 97 -22.30 -3.28 12.07
CA ALA A 97 -23.02 -2.18 11.44
C ALA A 97 -22.65 -1.90 9.97
N LEU A 98 -21.58 -2.51 9.44
CA LEU A 98 -21.16 -2.45 8.02
C LEU A 98 -21.60 -3.68 7.22
N ARG A 99 -22.63 -4.41 7.68
CA ARG A 99 -23.26 -5.46 6.86
C ARG A 99 -24.08 -4.79 5.78
N ASN A 100 -23.83 -5.16 4.52
CA ASN A 100 -24.56 -4.68 3.36
C ASN A 100 -26.03 -5.16 3.39
N THR A 101 -26.87 -4.46 4.15
CA THR A 101 -28.30 -4.38 3.84
C THR A 101 -28.49 -3.26 2.81
N PRO A 102 -29.52 -3.32 1.94
CA PRO A 102 -29.81 -2.26 0.97
C PRO A 102 -29.89 -0.87 1.60
N GLU A 103 -30.35 -0.81 2.85
CA GLU A 103 -30.50 0.42 3.64
C GLU A 103 -29.14 0.91 4.18
N GLY A 104 -28.28 0.01 4.69
CA GLY A 104 -26.94 0.36 5.18
C GLY A 104 -25.92 0.68 4.08
N ALA A 105 -26.22 0.32 2.82
CA ALA A 105 -25.39 0.68 1.67
C ALA A 105 -25.48 2.18 1.33
N ARG A 106 -26.67 2.80 1.44
CA ARG A 106 -26.84 4.24 1.13
C ARG A 106 -26.06 5.13 2.09
N ASP A 107 -26.13 4.86 3.39
CA ASP A 107 -25.44 5.64 4.42
C ASP A 107 -23.92 5.40 4.43
N ASN A 108 -23.45 4.22 3.98
CA ASN A 108 -22.02 3.97 3.82
C ASN A 108 -21.42 4.61 2.55
N ILE A 109 -22.21 4.75 1.48
CA ILE A 109 -21.74 5.36 0.22
C ILE A 109 -21.55 6.88 0.38
N SER A 110 -22.46 7.57 1.07
CA SER A 110 -22.37 9.03 1.26
C SER A 110 -21.18 9.46 2.14
N SER A 111 -20.72 8.60 3.06
CA SER A 111 -19.58 8.90 3.93
C SER A 111 -18.22 8.66 3.27
N HIS A 112 -18.16 7.86 2.20
CA HIS A 112 -16.90 7.40 1.61
C HIS A 112 -16.52 8.01 0.25
N TYR A 113 -17.47 8.60 -0.48
CA TYR A 113 -17.15 9.25 -1.77
C TYR A 113 -18.12 10.38 -2.08
N ASP A 114 -17.79 11.60 -1.62
CA ASP A 114 -18.35 12.83 -2.19
C ASP A 114 -17.44 13.36 -3.31
N LEU A 115 -16.88 12.45 -4.12
CA LEU A 115 -16.20 12.80 -5.37
C LEU A 115 -17.30 13.12 -6.39
N SER A 116 -17.74 14.38 -6.43
CA SER A 116 -18.82 14.82 -7.31
C SER A 116 -18.43 14.67 -8.79
N ASN A 117 -19.43 14.69 -9.67
CA ASN A 117 -19.21 14.80 -11.12
C ASN A 117 -18.31 15.98 -11.50
N ASP A 118 -18.28 17.05 -10.68
CA ASP A 118 -17.45 18.23 -10.94
C ASP A 118 -15.96 17.89 -10.86
N LEU A 119 -15.56 16.98 -9.96
CA LEU A 119 -14.18 16.51 -9.92
C LEU A 119 -13.86 15.67 -11.16
N PHE A 120 -14.75 14.76 -11.54
CA PHE A 120 -14.55 13.91 -12.72
C PHE A 120 -14.44 14.71 -14.02
N ALA A 121 -15.20 15.80 -14.15
CA ALA A 121 -15.14 16.70 -15.30
C ALA A 121 -13.80 17.43 -15.45
N LEU A 122 -12.93 17.44 -14.44
CA LEU A 122 -11.60 18.07 -14.51
C LEU A 122 -10.53 17.18 -15.15
N PHE A 123 -10.77 15.87 -15.26
CA PHE A 123 -9.74 14.92 -15.74
C PHE A 123 -10.25 13.84 -16.71
N LEU A 124 -11.52 13.88 -17.09
CA LEU A 124 -12.13 13.06 -18.16
C LEU A 124 -12.46 13.94 -19.37
#